data_AF-A0A920ATU4-F1
#
_entry.id   AF-A0A920ATU4-F1
#
_cell.length_a   1.000
_cell.length_b   1.000
_cell.length_c   1.000
_cell.angle_alpha   90.00
_cell.angle_beta   90.00
_cell.angle_gamma   90.00
#
_symmetry.space_group_name_H-M   'P 1'
#
loop_
_entity.id
_entity.type
_entity.pdbx_description
1 polymer ?
#
loop_
_entity_poly.entity_id
_entity_poly.type
_entity_poly.pdbx_seq_one_letter_code
_entity_poly.pdbx_strand_id
1 'polypeptide(L)'
;MIDYLYCFDKNYNIQAYCSLFSLLECSSEKINVHILHNEPESFKEIYNLVNNHDKLNKIKFYEFDNTGINFPKLDESHVSEATYYRIFIEKYLPRNLKILFTLMLILYVKMIQLII
;
A
#
# COMPACT_ATOMS: atom_id res chain seq x y z
N MET A 1 9.39 14.51 8.57
CA MET A 1 9.38 13.03 8.45
C MET A 1 7.96 12.54 8.53
N ILE A 2 7.50 11.92 7.43
CA ILE A 2 6.09 11.70 7.14
C ILE A 2 5.82 10.20 7.12
N ASP A 3 4.72 9.76 7.74
CA ASP A 3 4.29 8.35 7.73
C ASP A 3 3.12 8.17 6.75
N TYR A 4 3.30 7.30 5.75
CA TYR A 4 2.30 6.94 4.75
C TYR A 4 1.75 5.55 5.02
N LEU A 5 0.45 5.36 4.82
CA LEU A 5 -0.21 4.06 4.90
C LEU A 5 -0.71 3.61 3.53
N TYR A 6 -0.29 2.41 3.16
CA TYR A 6 -0.75 1.65 2.00
C TYR A 6 -1.58 0.47 2.49
N CYS A 7 -2.77 0.31 1.92
CA CYS A 7 -3.62 -0.86 2.14
C CYS A 7 -3.93 -1.47 0.77
N PHE A 8 -3.47 -2.68 0.52
CA PHE A 8 -3.67 -3.39 -0.74
C PHE A 8 -3.58 -4.90 -0.50
N ASP A 9 -4.16 -5.68 -1.41
CA ASP A 9 -4.00 -7.13 -1.43
C ASP A 9 -3.01 -7.55 -2.53
N LYS A 10 -2.65 -8.83 -2.53
CA LYS A 10 -1.66 -9.39 -3.45
C LYS A 10 -1.89 -9.09 -4.94
N ASN A 11 -3.14 -8.91 -5.37
CA ASN A 11 -3.46 -8.63 -6.77
C ASN A 11 -3.02 -7.21 -7.19
N TYR A 12 -2.67 -6.37 -6.22
CA TYR A 12 -2.29 -4.98 -6.41
C TYR A 12 -0.81 -4.70 -6.09
N ASN A 13 0.01 -5.74 -5.92
CA ASN A 13 1.43 -5.60 -5.60
C ASN A 13 2.19 -4.71 -6.59
N ILE A 14 1.97 -4.90 -7.90
CA ILE A 14 2.65 -4.12 -8.93
C ILE A 14 2.24 -2.64 -8.87
N GLN A 15 0.93 -2.40 -8.71
CA GLN A 15 0.35 -1.06 -8.64
C GLN A 15 0.83 -0.32 -7.38
N ALA A 16 0.93 -1.03 -6.25
CA ALA A 16 1.45 -0.51 -5.00
C ALA A 16 2.93 -0.12 -5.14
N TYR A 17 3.73 -0.94 -5.82
CA TYR A 17 5.12 -0.63 -6.12
C TYR A 17 5.29 0.61 -6.98
N CYS A 18 4.57 0.69 -8.11
CA CYS A 18 4.66 1.86 -8.99
C CYS A 18 4.29 3.14 -8.24
N SER A 19 3.26 3.08 -7.40
CA SER A 19 2.85 4.20 -6.54
C SER A 19 3.90 4.56 -5.50
N LEU A 20 4.44 3.56 -4.78
CA LEU A 20 5.46 3.76 -3.76
C LEU A 20 6.76 4.32 -4.35
N PHE A 21 7.21 3.78 -5.47
CA PHE A 21 8.40 4.25 -6.18
C PHE A 21 8.22 5.71 -6.63
N SER A 22 7.09 6.03 -7.24
CA SER A 22 6.79 7.41 -7.66
C SER A 22 6.75 8.39 -6.47
N LEU A 23 6.16 7.96 -5.35
CA LEU A 23 6.12 8.76 -4.11
C LEU A 23 7.54 9.01 -3.58
N LEU A 24 8.39 7.99 -3.59
CA LEU A 24 9.77 8.07 -3.13
C LEU A 24 10.61 9.02 -3.99
N GLU A 25 10.51 8.93 -5.31
CA GLU A 25 11.23 9.79 -6.26
C GLU A 25 10.81 11.26 -6.15
N CYS A 26 9.51 11.52 -5.96
CA CYS A 26 8.98 12.88 -5.88
C CYS A 26 9.08 13.50 -4.47
N SER A 27 9.47 12.73 -3.45
CA SER A 27 9.55 13.23 -2.09
C SER A 27 10.81 14.05 -1.83
N SER A 28 10.64 15.27 -1.32
CA SER A 28 11.76 16.09 -0.86
C SER A 28 12.35 15.58 0.46
N GLU A 29 11.53 14.95 1.32
CA GLU A 29 11.93 14.42 2.62
C GLU A 29 12.00 12.88 2.67
N LYS A 30 12.64 12.34 3.71
CA LYS A 30 12.55 10.91 4.02
C LYS A 30 11.15 10.53 4.52
N ILE A 31 10.66 9.39 4.05
CA ILE A 31 9.32 8.88 4.35
C ILE A 31 9.37 7.54 5.08
N ASN A 32 8.39 7.33 5.95
CA ASN A 32 8.08 6.07 6.58
C ASN A 32 6.87 5.47 5.90
N VAL A 33 6.88 4.17 5.63
CA VAL A 33 5.79 3.49 4.94
C VAL A 33 5.24 2.37 5.80
N HIS A 34 3.93 2.34 5.94
CA HIS A 34 3.17 1.31 6.61
C HIS A 34 2.34 0.57 5.56
N ILE A 35 2.45 -0.76 5.51
CA ILE A 35 1.74 -1.60 4.55
C ILE A 35 0.84 -2.55 5.32
N LEU A 36 -0.46 -2.46 5.08
CA LEU A 36 -1.47 -3.42 5.54
C LEU A 36 -1.88 -4.30 4.37
N HIS A 37 -1.61 -5.60 4.47
CA HIS A 37 -1.64 -6.52 3.33
C HIS A 37 -2.11 -7.92 3.75
N ASN A 38 -2.89 -8.62 2.92
CA ASN A 38 -3.35 -9.99 3.26
C ASN A 38 -2.24 -11.05 3.21
N GLU A 39 -1.28 -10.92 2.29
CA GLU A 39 -0.19 -11.88 2.10
C GLU A 39 1.17 -11.17 1.96
N PRO A 40 1.73 -10.56 3.02
CA PRO A 40 2.91 -9.67 2.91
C PRO A 40 4.13 -10.29 2.23
N GLU A 41 4.30 -11.61 2.35
CA GLU A 41 5.35 -12.37 1.67
C GLU A 41 5.32 -12.18 0.15
N SER A 42 4.12 -12.08 -0.44
CA SER A 42 3.94 -11.87 -1.89
C SER A 42 4.51 -10.54 -2.39
N PHE A 43 4.74 -9.58 -1.49
CA PHE A 43 5.32 -8.28 -1.82
C PHE A 43 6.83 -8.20 -1.52
N LYS A 44 7.43 -9.20 -0.86
CA LYS A 44 8.84 -9.11 -0.41
C LYS A 44 9.85 -8.94 -1.53
N GLU A 45 9.67 -9.64 -2.65
CA GLU A 45 10.59 -9.50 -3.80
C GLU A 45 10.58 -8.08 -4.35
N ILE A 46 9.39 -7.50 -4.46
CA ILE A 46 9.17 -6.14 -4.94
C ILE A 46 9.69 -5.11 -3.92
N TYR A 47 9.54 -5.40 -2.63
CA TYR A 47 10.12 -4.60 -1.55
C TYR A 47 11.64 -4.49 -1.66
N ASN A 48 12.35 -5.57 -2.00
CA ASN A 48 13.81 -5.54 -2.14
C ASN A 48 14.29 -4.54 -3.20
N LEU A 49 13.45 -4.24 -4.20
CA LEU A 49 13.74 -3.23 -5.22
C LEU A 49 13.67 -1.79 -4.69
N VAL A 50 12.79 -1.53 -3.71
CA VAL A 50 12.60 -0.18 -3.14
C VAL A 50 13.35 0.06 -1.83
N ASN A 51 13.80 -1.00 -1.15
CA ASN A 51 14.38 -0.89 0.19
C ASN A 51 15.64 -0.02 0.24
N ASN A 52 16.38 0.06 -0.87
CA ASN A 52 17.61 0.83 -0.96
C ASN A 52 17.40 2.29 -1.40
N HIS A 53 16.16 2.74 -1.57
CA HIS A 53 15.88 4.10 -2.04
C HIS A 53 16.22 5.15 -0.96
N ASP A 54 17.00 6.18 -1.30
CA ASP A 54 17.52 7.18 -0.35
C ASP A 54 16.45 7.92 0.47
N LYS A 55 15.26 8.10 -0.13
CA LYS A 55 14.08 8.72 0.49
C LYS A 55 13.25 7.77 1.35
N LEU A 56 13.52 6.46 1.34
CA LEU A 56 12.86 5.50 2.22
C LEU A 56 13.61 5.45 3.55
N ASN A 57 12.92 5.75 4.66
CA ASN A 57 13.49 5.63 6.00
C ASN A 57 13.21 4.27 6.65
N LYS A 58 11.95 3.84 6.57
CA LYS A 58 11.51 2.55 7.13
C LYS A 58 10.27 2.07 6.40
N ILE A 59 10.12 0.76 6.29
CA ILE A 59 8.86 0.12 5.95
C ILE A 59 8.41 -0.77 7.10
N LYS A 60 7.11 -0.82 7.38
CA LYS A 60 6.52 -1.77 8.34
C LYS A 60 5.36 -2.48 7.68
N PHE A 61 5.39 -3.81 7.73
CA PHE A 61 4.31 -4.66 7.24
C PHE A 61 3.39 -5.06 8.39
N TYR A 62 2.10 -5.09 8.08
CA TYR A 62 1.04 -5.60 8.94
C TYR A 62 0.23 -6.58 8.10
N GLU A 63 0.19 -7.83 8.55
CA GLU A 63 -0.64 -8.85 7.91
C GLU A 63 -2.09 -8.63 8.32
N PHE A 64 -2.98 -8.54 7.34
CA PHE A 64 -4.39 -8.38 7.58
C PHE A 64 -5.02 -9.76 7.87
N ASP A 65 -5.46 -9.94 9.10
CA ASP A 65 -6.23 -11.12 9.51
C ASP A 65 -7.70 -10.96 9.11
N ASN A 66 -8.10 -11.73 8.10
CA ASN A 66 -9.47 -11.79 7.58
C ASN A 66 -10.30 -12.94 8.20
N THR A 67 -9.76 -13.67 9.17
CA THR A 67 -10.43 -14.83 9.77
C THR A 67 -11.75 -14.41 10.41
N GLY A 68 -12.85 -15.05 9.99
CA GLY A 68 -14.18 -14.80 10.53
C GLY A 68 -14.84 -13.49 10.07
N ILE A 69 -14.23 -12.77 9.11
CA ILE A 69 -14.81 -11.57 8.50
C ILE A 69 -15.52 -11.97 7.21
N ASN A 70 -16.82 -11.71 7.13
CA ASN A 70 -17.57 -11.88 5.90
C ASN A 70 -17.68 -10.54 5.17
N PHE A 71 -16.86 -10.34 4.14
CA PHE A 71 -16.88 -9.11 3.37
C PHE A 71 -18.11 -9.08 2.43
N PRO A 72 -18.91 -8.00 2.46
CA PRO A 72 -20.08 -7.92 1.61
C PRO A 72 -19.70 -7.84 0.12
N LYS A 73 -20.31 -8.72 -0.70
CA LYS A 73 -20.36 -8.69 -2.18
C LYS A 73 -19.01 -8.46 -2.88
N LEU A 74 -18.12 -9.45 -2.82
CA LEU A 74 -16.90 -9.50 -3.64
C LEU A 74 -17.11 -10.17 -5.01
N ASP A 75 -18.21 -10.90 -5.21
CA ASP A 75 -18.38 -11.81 -6.36
C ASP A 75 -18.64 -11.13 -7.72
N GLU A 76 -18.91 -9.82 -7.78
CA GLU A 76 -19.19 -9.11 -9.04
C GLU A 76 -18.61 -7.68 -9.11
N SER A 77 -17.86 -7.24 -8.10
CA SER A 77 -17.40 -5.84 -8.03
C SER A 77 -15.90 -5.73 -8.29
N HIS A 78 -15.48 -4.71 -9.06
CA HIS A 78 -14.07 -4.30 -9.21
C HIS A 78 -13.41 -3.83 -7.88
N VAL A 79 -14.07 -4.09 -6.75
CA VAL A 79 -13.71 -3.62 -5.42
C VAL A 79 -13.04 -4.78 -4.71
N SER A 80 -11.75 -4.64 -4.43
CA SER A 80 -11.00 -5.68 -3.76
C SER A 80 -11.20 -5.65 -2.25
N GLU A 81 -10.90 -6.77 -1.59
CA GLU A 81 -10.96 -6.93 -0.12
C GLU A 81 -10.21 -5.80 0.61
N ALA A 82 -9.11 -5.31 0.02
CA ALA A 82 -8.30 -4.24 0.58
C ALA A 82 -9.06 -2.93 0.84
N THR A 83 -10.20 -2.73 0.19
CA THR A 83 -11.13 -1.61 0.45
C THR A 83 -11.57 -1.59 1.92
N TYR A 84 -11.79 -2.78 2.51
CA TYR A 84 -12.25 -2.92 3.87
C TYR A 84 -11.14 -2.81 4.92
N TYR A 85 -9.87 -2.91 4.52
CA TYR A 85 -8.74 -2.85 5.48
C TYR A 85 -8.74 -1.55 6.27
N ARG A 86 -9.22 -0.46 5.65
CA ARG A 86 -9.31 0.87 6.27
C ARG A 86 -10.21 0.90 7.51
N ILE A 87 -11.22 0.03 7.57
CA ILE A 87 -12.13 -0.06 8.72
C ILE A 87 -11.39 -0.58 9.96
N PHE A 88 -10.37 -1.41 9.76
CA PHE A 88 -9.65 -2.08 10.85
C PHE A 88 -8.29 -1.47 11.16
N ILE A 89 -7.99 -0.27 10.66
CA ILE A 89 -6.69 0.38 10.83
C ILE A 89 -6.28 0.49 12.31
N GLU A 90 -7.23 0.82 13.19
CA GLU A 90 -6.94 0.98 14.62
C GLU A 90 -6.50 -0.32 15.31
N LYS A 91 -6.80 -1.49 14.73
CA LYS A 91 -6.31 -2.80 15.22
C LYS A 91 -4.81 -2.97 14.95
N TYR A 92 -4.31 -2.39 13.86
CA TYR A 92 -2.95 -2.65 13.36
C TYR A 92 -1.98 -1.51 13.60
N LEU A 93 -2.44 -0.25 13.58
CA LEU A 93 -1.57 0.91 13.67
C LEU A 93 -1.55 1.56 15.07
N PRO A 94 -0.37 2.01 15.54
CA PRO A 94 -0.24 2.77 16.78
C PRO A 94 -1.13 4.02 16.81
N ARG A 95 -1.87 4.23 17.91
CA ARG A 95 -2.84 5.33 18.09
C ARG A 95 -2.25 6.74 17.99
N ASN A 96 -0.94 6.89 18.12
CA ASN A 96 -0.21 8.16 18.15
C ASN A 96 0.49 8.50 16.82
N LEU A 97 0.29 7.71 15.76
CA LEU A 97 0.84 8.03 14.44
C LEU A 97 -0.02 9.08 13.72
N LYS A 98 0.61 10.16 13.23
CA LYS A 98 0.02 11.05 12.24
C LYS A 98 0.32 10.50 10.85
N ILE A 99 -0.69 9.90 10.24
CA ILE A 99 -0.56 9.15 8.98
C ILE A 99 -1.22 9.92 7.84
N LEU A 100 -0.51 10.03 6.72
CA LEU A 100 -1.10 10.39 5.44
C LEU A 100 -1.59 9.14 4.73
N PHE A 101 -2.87 9.15 4.37
CA PHE A 101 -3.50 8.07 3.63
C PHE A 101 -3.15 8.17 2.15
N THR A 102 -2.49 7.15 1.63
CA THR A 102 -2.34 7.04 0.18
C THR A 102 -3.60 6.35 -0.37
N LEU A 103 -4.38 7.09 -1.14
CA LEU A 103 -5.34 6.47 -2.05
C LEU A 103 -4.53 5.83 -3.18
N MET A 104 -4.51 4.49 -3.23
CA MET A 104 -4.27 3.78 -4.49
C MET A 104 -5.48 4.03 -5.42
N LEU A 105 -5.62 5.28 -5.85
CA LEU A 105 -6.36 5.58 -7.07
C LEU A 105 -5.51 4.98 -8.19
N ILE A 106 -6.06 3.96 -8.82
CA ILE A 106 -5.49 3.25 -9.95
C ILE A 106 -5.14 4.29 -11.03
N LEU A 107 -3.90 4.78 -11.05
CA LEU A 107 -3.37 5.60 -12.13
C LEU A 107 -3.06 4.69 -13.32
N TYR A 108 -4.09 4.09 -13.93
CA TYR A 108 -3.97 3.42 -15.23
C TYR A 108 -3.99 4.41 -16.41
N VAL A 109 -3.84 5.72 -16.18
CA VAL A 109 -4.16 6.74 -17.20
C VAL A 109 -2.93 7.46 -17.77
N LYS A 110 -1.70 7.29 -17.26
CA LYS A 110 -0.55 8.06 -17.80
C LYS A 110 0.72 7.33 -18.21
N MET A 111 0.90 6.05 -17.88
CA MET A 111 2.08 5.32 -18.37
C MET A 111 1.99 4.84 -19.83
N ILE A 112 0.79 4.77 -20.42
CA ILE A 112 0.62 4.38 -21.84
C ILE A 112 0.80 5.56 -22.80
N GLN A 113 0.62 6.81 -22.34
CA GLN A 113 0.84 8.00 -23.18
C GLN A 113 2.32 8.39 -23.36
N LEU A 114 3.26 7.65 -22.77
CA LEU A 114 4.70 7.90 -22.91
C LEU A 114 5.42 6.84 -23.78
N ILE A 115 4.69 5.87 -24.33
CA ILE A 115 5.25 4.78 -25.17
C ILE A 115 4.60 4.74 -26.58
N ILE A 116 3.77 5.72 -26.94
CA ILE A 116 3.21 5.89 -28.31
C ILE A 116 3.46 7.32 -28.75
#